data_AF-A0A926VCG3-F1
#
_entry.id   AF-A0A926VCG3-F1
#
_cell.length_a   1.000
_cell.length_b   1.000
_cell.length_c   1.000
_cell.angle_alpha   90.00
_cell.angle_beta   90.00
_cell.angle_gamma   90.00
#
_symmetry.space_group_name_H-M   'P 1'
#
loop_
_entity.id
_entity.type
_entity.pdbx_description
1 polymer ?
#
loop_
_entity_poly.entity_id
_entity_poly.type
_entity_poly.pdbx_seq_one_letter_code
_entity_poly.pdbx_strand_id
1 'polypeptide(L)'
;MARLPEEIITTVLGLQRQLLERLDEATATEFVIQEQFGETSETIDYFEQLQNSRERADRYYSRLYLTLRRIYESQPTATRDTLELLYQFIAEAEAVLAATDATIKEIRRDFNLS
;
A
#
# COMPACT_ATOMS: atom_id res chain seq x y z
N MET A 1 -2.24 -13.13 -27.48
CA MET A 1 -1.39 -12.16 -26.76
C MET A 1 -1.81 -12.19 -25.31
N ALA A 2 -0.84 -12.15 -24.40
CA ALA A 2 -1.07 -12.08 -22.96
C ALA A 2 -1.64 -10.70 -22.62
N ARG A 3 -2.94 -10.50 -22.84
CA ARG A 3 -3.64 -9.27 -22.56
C ARG A 3 -4.63 -9.56 -21.44
N LEU A 4 -4.40 -8.94 -20.29
CA LEU A 4 -5.36 -8.95 -19.19
C LEU A 4 -6.64 -8.21 -19.61
N PRO A 5 -7.79 -8.56 -19.02
CA PRO A 5 -8.99 -7.73 -19.12
C PRO A 5 -8.71 -6.31 -18.63
N GLU A 6 -9.30 -5.31 -19.29
CA GLU A 6 -9.13 -3.89 -18.95
C GLU A 6 -9.50 -3.57 -17.50
N GLU A 7 -10.55 -4.22 -17.00
CA GLU A 7 -10.98 -4.13 -15.61
C GLU A 7 -9.86 -4.48 -14.63
N ILE A 8 -9.13 -5.58 -14.87
CA ILE A 8 -8.03 -6.02 -14.00
C ILE A 8 -6.88 -5.01 -14.00
N ILE A 9 -6.53 -4.47 -15.18
CA ILE A 9 -5.48 -3.45 -15.29
C ILE A 9 -5.89 -2.21 -14.49
N THR A 10 -7.14 -1.77 -14.66
CA THR A 10 -7.68 -0.59 -13.97
C THR A 10 -7.67 -0.78 -12.46
N THR A 11 -8.07 -1.95 -11.98
CA THR A 11 -8.01 -2.30 -10.55
C THR A 11 -6.57 -2.25 -10.02
N VAL A 12 -5.61 -2.89 -10.70
CA VAL A 12 -4.21 -2.93 -10.25
C VAL A 12 -3.61 -1.51 -10.20
N LEU A 13 -3.79 -0.71 -11.25
CA LEU A 13 -3.29 0.67 -11.27
C LEU A 13 -4.00 1.55 -10.23
N GLY A 14 -5.30 1.32 -10.00
CA GLY A 14 -6.08 1.99 -8.97
C GLY A 14 -5.58 1.67 -7.56
N LEU A 15 -5.21 0.42 -7.29
CA LEU A 15 -4.62 -0.01 -6.02
C LEU A 15 -3.22 0.57 -5.84
N GLN A 16 -2.39 0.57 -6.88
CA GLN A 16 -1.06 1.19 -6.84
C GLN A 16 -1.13 2.66 -6.44
N ARG A 17 -2.04 3.44 -7.06
CA ARG A 17 -2.26 4.83 -6.68
C ARG A 17 -2.66 4.96 -5.21
N GLN A 18 -3.64 4.19 -4.75
CA GLN A 18 -4.11 4.25 -3.36
C GLN A 18 -3.01 3.87 -2.35
N LEU A 19 -2.14 2.92 -2.68
CA LEU A 19 -1.02 2.54 -1.82
C LEU A 19 -0.01 3.68 -1.68
N LEU A 20 0.26 4.42 -2.77
CA LEU A 20 1.09 5.62 -2.71
C LEU A 20 0.44 6.73 -1.88
N GLU A 21 -0.88 6.91 -1.99
CA GLU A 21 -1.62 7.89 -1.17
C GLU A 21 -1.55 7.54 0.32
N ARG A 22 -1.70 6.26 0.68
CA ARG A 22 -1.54 5.81 2.08
C ARG A 22 -0.10 5.98 2.59
N LEU A 23 0.89 5.78 1.73
CA LEU A 23 2.31 5.99 2.08
C LEU A 23 2.58 7.47 2.37
N ASP A 24 2.07 8.37 1.52
CA ASP A 24 2.16 9.82 1.72
C ASP A 24 1.47 10.23 3.03
N GLU A 25 0.23 9.79 3.25
CA GLU A 25 -0.53 10.11 4.45
C GLU A 25 0.14 9.64 5.75
N ALA A 26 0.72 8.43 5.75
CA ALA A 26 1.46 7.92 6.89
C ALA A 26 2.72 8.76 7.17
N THR A 27 3.45 9.13 6.12
CA THR A 27 4.66 9.97 6.22
C THR A 27 4.33 11.38 6.72
N ALA A 28 3.26 11.98 6.19
CA ALA A 28 2.79 13.29 6.63
C ALA A 28 2.33 13.26 8.10
N THR A 29 1.64 12.19 8.53
CA THR A 29 1.18 12.04 9.91
C THR A 29 2.37 11.91 10.87
N GLU A 30 3.35 11.08 10.53
CA GLU A 30 4.60 10.95 11.31
C GLU A 30 5.31 12.29 11.46
N PHE A 31 5.48 13.02 10.35
CA PHE A 31 6.13 14.33 10.36
C PHE A 31 5.42 15.33 11.28
N VAL A 32 4.09 15.40 11.22
CA VAL A 32 3.30 16.30 12.06
C VAL A 32 3.43 15.92 13.55
N ILE A 33 3.41 14.62 13.88
CA ILE A 33 3.58 14.16 15.26
C ILE A 33 4.98 14.52 15.76
N GLN A 34 6.02 14.29 14.94
CA GLN A 34 7.39 14.63 15.29
C GLN A 34 7.58 16.14 15.54
N GLU A 35 7.02 17.00 14.69
CA GLU A 35 7.13 18.46 14.84
C GLU A 35 6.39 18.98 16.08
N GLN A 36 5.22 18.42 16.41
CA GLN A 36 4.37 18.94 17.49
C GLN A 36 4.68 18.33 18.86
N PHE A 37 5.03 17.05 18.91
CA PHE A 37 5.16 16.28 20.15
C PHE A 37 6.58 15.73 20.36
N GLY A 38 7.40 15.66 19.31
CA GLY A 38 8.74 15.10 19.35
C GLY A 38 8.77 13.59 19.53
N GLU A 39 9.98 13.06 19.65
CA GLU A 39 10.21 11.64 19.93
C GLU A 39 10.30 11.40 21.45
N THR A 40 9.28 10.73 21.97
CA THR A 40 9.09 10.45 23.40
C THR A 40 8.70 8.98 23.57
N SER A 41 8.69 8.49 24.81
CA SER A 41 8.20 7.15 25.11
C SER A 41 6.72 6.93 24.73
N GLU A 42 5.92 7.99 24.60
CA GLU A 42 4.52 7.91 24.19
C GLU A 42 4.38 7.90 22.67
N THR A 43 5.24 8.63 21.92
CA THR A 43 5.14 8.73 20.45
C THR A 43 5.84 7.59 19.72
N ILE A 44 6.77 6.88 20.36
CA ILE A 44 7.58 5.85 19.71
C ILE A 44 6.75 4.67 19.16
N ASP A 45 5.74 4.22 19.91
CA ASP A 45 4.85 3.13 19.47
C ASP A 45 4.02 3.52 18.23
N TYR A 46 3.68 4.81 18.11
CA TYR A 46 2.96 5.33 16.95
C TYR A 46 3.86 5.44 15.73
N PHE A 47 5.13 5.83 15.90
CA PHE A 47 6.12 5.85 14.83
C PHE A 47 6.39 4.45 14.27
N GLU A 48 6.48 3.44 15.13
CA GLU A 48 6.61 2.05 14.69
C GLU A 48 5.38 1.60 13.89
N GLN A 49 4.17 1.95 14.32
CA GLN A 49 2.94 1.64 13.58
C GLN A 49 2.87 2.33 12.21
N LEU A 50 3.26 3.60 12.13
CA LEU A 50 3.33 4.35 10.86
C LEU A 50 4.41 3.80 9.93
N GLN A 51 5.58 3.43 10.47
CA GLN A 51 6.63 2.77 9.72
C GLN A 51 6.14 1.43 9.14
N ASN A 52 5.56 0.57 9.97
CA ASN A 52 5.01 -0.71 9.55
C ASN A 52 3.94 -0.54 8.44
N SER A 53 3.11 0.49 8.56
CA SER A 53 2.09 0.82 7.56
C SER A 53 2.70 1.22 6.22
N ARG A 54 3.76 2.05 6.23
CA ARG A 54 4.50 2.45 5.01
C ARG A 54 5.20 1.25 4.36
N GLU A 55 5.88 0.43 5.14
CA GLU A 55 6.57 -0.76 4.63
C GLU A 55 5.61 -1.75 3.97
N ARG A 56 4.41 -1.94 4.54
CA ARG A 56 3.36 -2.77 3.94
C ARG A 56 2.84 -2.16 2.64
N ALA A 57 2.55 -0.85 2.64
CA ALA A 57 2.05 -0.16 1.45
C ALA A 57 3.06 -0.25 0.28
N ASP A 58 4.34 0.05 0.54
CA ASP A 58 5.42 -0.03 -0.45
C ASP A 58 5.62 -1.46 -0.98
N ARG A 59 5.61 -2.45 -0.08
CA ARG A 59 5.74 -3.87 -0.45
C ARG A 59 4.67 -4.27 -1.46
N TYR A 60 3.41 -3.92 -1.22
CA TYR A 60 2.32 -4.31 -2.12
C TYR A 60 2.26 -3.48 -3.39
N TYR A 61 2.66 -2.21 -3.34
CA TYR A 61 2.84 -1.39 -4.53
C TYR A 61 3.87 -2.05 -5.46
N SER A 62 5.04 -2.40 -4.92
CA SER A 62 6.13 -3.03 -5.65
C SER A 62 5.74 -4.40 -6.21
N ARG A 63 5.05 -5.24 -5.43
CA ARG A 63 4.57 -6.56 -5.89
C ARG A 63 3.60 -6.45 -7.05
N LEU A 64 2.60 -5.56 -6.94
CA LEU A 64 1.64 -5.33 -8.02
C LEU A 64 2.33 -4.82 -9.29
N TYR A 65 3.25 -3.85 -9.16
CA TYR A 65 4.01 -3.30 -10.27
C TYR A 65 4.84 -4.36 -11.02
N LEU A 66 5.66 -5.11 -10.27
CA LEU A 66 6.53 -6.13 -10.86
C LEU A 66 5.72 -7.26 -11.51
N THR A 67 4.62 -7.68 -10.89
CA THR A 67 3.79 -8.78 -11.40
C THR A 67 3.05 -8.38 -12.66
N LEU A 68 2.43 -7.19 -12.67
CA LEU A 68 1.76 -6.65 -13.84
C LEU A 68 2.75 -6.54 -15.02
N ARG A 69 3.93 -5.96 -14.79
CA ARG A 69 4.97 -5.85 -15.82
C ARG A 69 5.39 -7.22 -16.37
N ARG A 70 5.64 -8.20 -15.50
CA ARG A 70 6.05 -9.55 -15.89
C ARG A 70 5.01 -10.25 -16.77
N ILE A 71 3.72 -10.04 -16.50
CA ILE A 71 2.62 -10.58 -17.33
C ILE A 71 2.71 -10.07 -18.77
N TYR A 72 2.94 -8.76 -18.95
CA TYR A 72 3.05 -8.16 -20.28
C TYR A 72 4.34 -8.54 -21.03
N GLU A 73 5.43 -8.77 -20.30
CA GLU A 73 6.68 -9.32 -20.84
C GLU A 73 6.56 -10.80 -21.23
N SER A 74 5.60 -11.53 -20.65
CA SER A 74 5.35 -12.95 -20.91
C SER A 74 4.50 -13.16 -22.17
N GLN A 75 5.10 -12.97 -23.34
CA GLN A 75 4.47 -13.28 -24.63
C GLN A 75 4.75 -14.73 -25.06
N PRO A 76 3.81 -15.40 -25.76
CA PRO A 76 2.49 -14.91 -26.19
C PRO A 76 1.37 -15.07 -25.15
N THR A 77 1.65 -15.75 -24.02
CA THR A 77 0.67 -16.11 -22.98
C THR A 77 1.33 -16.01 -21.60
N ALA A 78 0.67 -15.35 -20.65
CA ALA A 78 1.08 -15.34 -19.26
C ALA A 78 0.82 -16.71 -18.61
N THR A 79 1.73 -17.17 -17.75
CA THR A 79 1.55 -18.44 -17.04
C THR A 79 0.39 -18.34 -16.06
N ARG A 80 -0.31 -19.46 -15.83
CA ARG A 80 -1.38 -19.54 -14.85
C ARG A 80 -0.93 -19.06 -13.46
N ASP A 81 0.27 -19.48 -13.04
CA ASP A 81 0.85 -19.10 -11.76
C ASP A 81 1.06 -17.59 -11.61
N THR A 82 1.44 -16.87 -12.68
CA THR A 82 1.62 -15.40 -12.60
C THR A 82 0.29 -14.67 -12.54
N LEU A 83 -0.77 -15.22 -13.15
CA LEU A 83 -2.13 -14.70 -13.03
C LEU A 83 -2.69 -14.94 -11.62
N GLU A 84 -2.52 -16.14 -11.07
CA GLU A 84 -2.95 -16.48 -9.70
C GLU A 84 -2.25 -15.58 -8.66
N LEU A 85 -0.94 -15.35 -8.82
CA LEU A 85 -0.19 -14.41 -7.98
C LEU A 85 -0.73 -12.97 -8.09
N LEU A 86 -1.12 -12.51 -9.28
CA LEU A 86 -1.70 -11.17 -9.44
C LEU A 86 -3.00 -11.04 -8.64
N TYR A 87 -3.91 -12.02 -8.75
CA TYR A 87 -5.16 -12.01 -8.00
C TYR A 87 -4.95 -12.07 -6.49
N GLN A 88 -3.98 -12.86 -6.03
CA GLN A 88 -3.60 -12.89 -4.62
C GLN A 88 -3.11 -11.51 -4.15
N PHE A 89 -2.20 -10.87 -4.90
CA PHE A 89 -1.68 -9.57 -4.53
C PHE A 89 -2.72 -8.44 -4.59
N ILE A 90 -3.73 -8.55 -5.45
CA ILE A 90 -4.89 -7.63 -5.44
C ILE A 90 -5.61 -7.71 -4.10
N ALA A 91 -6.00 -8.92 -3.67
CA ALA A 91 -6.72 -9.12 -2.41
C ALA A 91 -5.88 -8.70 -1.19
N GLU A 92 -4.59 -9.03 -1.18
CA GLU A 92 -3.68 -8.62 -0.11
C GLU A 92 -3.48 -7.10 -0.07
N ALA A 93 -3.38 -6.44 -1.22
CA ALA A 93 -3.26 -4.98 -1.31
C ALA A 93 -4.51 -4.26 -0.77
N GLU A 94 -5.72 -4.77 -1.08
CA GLU A 94 -6.97 -4.24 -0.53
C GLU A 94 -7.01 -4.34 1.00
N ALA A 95 -6.60 -5.50 1.56
CA ALA A 95 -6.51 -5.68 3.00
C ALA A 95 -5.49 -4.74 3.66
N VAL A 96 -4.34 -4.53 3.01
CA VAL A 96 -3.32 -3.58 3.48
C VAL A 96 -3.83 -2.15 3.43
N LEU A 97 -4.53 -1.75 2.37
CA LEU A 97 -5.12 -0.41 2.29
C LEU A 97 -6.08 -0.14 3.45
N ALA A 98 -6.98 -1.09 3.72
CA ALA A 98 -7.94 -0.96 4.81
C ALA A 98 -7.25 -0.89 6.18
N ALA A 99 -6.25 -1.74 6.42
CA ALA A 99 -5.49 -1.76 7.67
C ALA A 99 -4.70 -0.46 7.88
N THR A 100 -3.96 -0.01 6.85
CA THR A 100 -3.18 1.23 6.91
C THR A 100 -4.07 2.45 7.11
N ASP A 101 -5.20 2.54 6.41
CA ASP A 101 -6.18 3.63 6.59
C ASP A 101 -6.73 3.68 8.02
N ALA A 102 -7.09 2.51 8.58
CA ALA A 102 -7.55 2.42 9.97
C ALA A 102 -6.48 2.90 10.96
N THR A 103 -5.25 2.43 10.81
CA THR A 103 -4.12 2.85 11.66
C THR A 103 -3.87 4.35 11.56
N ILE A 104 -3.78 4.93 10.36
CA ILE A 104 -3.55 6.38 10.21
C ILE A 104 -4.68 7.18 10.87
N LYS A 105 -5.94 6.78 10.68
CA LYS A 105 -7.11 7.46 11.27
C LYS A 105 -7.12 7.38 12.79
N GLU A 106 -6.80 6.23 13.35
CA GLU A 106 -6.71 6.04 14.80
C GLU A 106 -5.64 6.95 15.39
N ILE A 107 -4.43 6.93 14.83
CA ILE A 107 -3.32 7.77 15.28
C ILE A 107 -3.68 9.25 15.16
N ARG A 108 -4.20 9.69 14.02
CA ARG A 108 -4.62 11.09 13.85
C ARG A 108 -5.66 11.50 14.89
N ARG A 109 -6.64 10.63 15.19
CA ARG A 109 -7.64 10.90 16.22
C ARG A 109 -7.00 11.04 17.60
N ASP A 110 -6.07 10.16 17.96
CA ASP A 110 -5.44 10.17 19.28
C ASP A 110 -4.60 11.44 19.51
N PHE A 111 -3.99 11.98 18.44
CA PHE A 111 -3.27 13.25 18.46
C PHE A 111 -4.12 14.48 18.06
N ASN A 112 -5.43 14.33 17.87
CA ASN A 112 -6.34 15.39 17.39
C ASN A 112 -5.88 16.08 16.08
N LEU A 113 -5.30 15.32 15.17
CA LEU A 113 -4.90 15.75 13.84
C LEU A 113 -6.07 15.58 12.85
N SER A 114 -6.28 16.57 11.97
CA SER A 114 -7.31 16.54 10.93
C SER A 114 -6.94 15.64 9.74
#